data_AF-A0A969HCM7-F1
#
_entry.id   AF-A0A969HCM7-F1
#
_cell.length_a   1.000
_cell.length_b   1.000
_cell.length_c   1.000
_cell.angle_alpha   90.00
_cell.angle_beta   90.00
_cell.angle_gamma   90.00
#
_symmetry.space_group_name_H-M   'P 1'
#
loop_
_entity.id
_entity.type
_entity.pdbx_description
1 polymer ?
#
loop_
_entity_poly.entity_id
_entity_poly.type
_entity_poly.pdbx_seq_one_letter_code
_entity_poly.pdbx_strand_id
1 'polypeptide(L)'
;MKTLPRLAVLFCLVLILGIALSLPLMVSVQAEAPITSLDVSPPVLLNPVQGATVADFKPGFDWTDAGPSPISYTLVITGPVETLVITTTESSFTPITYLSNGIFTWTVRTIDAAGNASAYASPAFTFTIQATWYSYLPLVLKSPPPVCPVTSDAVYSLIPVDGNPANHPDYLHGDLNLSLRGYNLTAGELRLVNYNGDTDPVAPQLAGLFEPNKFPGINAVYRVNNWDWACGTHGCPGLPITNPAVTFMSLKTTPGDPIYIPERSADIYGGGYRALVLYAEEQRITLSYIRQDTVAFGYAVHIENICVDPNLLALYQSRVKADGMRVEPLNLPALRNNQALGTALSTEIGVAIRDRGAFMDPRSRKDWWQGY
;
A
#
# COMPACT_ATOMS: atom_id res chain seq x y z
N MET A 1 -44.80 25.48 -48.57
CA MET A 1 -45.42 26.13 -47.39
C MET A 1 -44.33 26.20 -46.32
N LYS A 2 -43.81 27.31 -45.80
CA LYS A 2 -44.23 28.72 -45.59
C LYS A 2 -42.97 29.60 -45.74
N THR A 3 -42.95 30.55 -46.68
CA THR A 3 -42.99 32.03 -46.53
C THR A 3 -41.67 32.75 -46.14
N LEU A 4 -41.17 33.51 -47.12
CA LEU A 4 -40.29 34.72 -47.12
C LEU A 4 -40.87 35.90 -46.28
N PRO A 5 -40.13 37.00 -45.95
CA PRO A 5 -39.80 38.07 -46.94
C PRO A 5 -38.61 39.08 -46.70
N ARG A 6 -38.05 39.54 -47.84
CA ARG A 6 -37.78 40.94 -48.33
C ARG A 6 -36.82 41.90 -47.59
N LEU A 7 -35.91 42.52 -48.37
CA LEU A 7 -35.99 43.96 -48.76
C LEU A 7 -35.12 44.30 -49.99
N ALA A 8 -35.64 45.19 -50.84
CA ALA A 8 -35.03 45.77 -52.05
C ALA A 8 -34.59 47.22 -51.78
N VAL A 9 -33.86 47.87 -52.71
CA VAL A 9 -34.20 49.21 -53.32
C VAL A 9 -33.06 49.80 -54.20
N LEU A 10 -33.47 50.16 -55.44
CA LEU A 10 -33.12 51.22 -56.43
C LEU A 10 -31.68 51.63 -56.84
N PHE A 11 -31.44 51.49 -58.15
CA PHE A 11 -31.18 52.52 -59.19
C PHE A 11 -30.38 53.80 -58.84
N CYS A 12 -29.29 54.06 -59.57
CA CYS A 12 -29.19 55.25 -60.42
C CYS A 12 -28.10 55.10 -61.50
N LEU A 13 -28.45 55.49 -62.73
CA LEU A 13 -27.67 55.43 -63.95
C LEU A 13 -27.28 56.87 -64.31
N VAL A 14 -25.98 57.19 -64.40
CA VAL A 14 -25.51 58.37 -65.15
C VAL A 14 -24.31 57.97 -65.98
N LEU A 15 -24.53 58.03 -67.29
CA LEU A 15 -23.55 57.86 -68.36
C LEU A 15 -22.98 59.25 -68.69
N ILE A 16 -21.66 59.46 -68.57
CA ILE A 16 -20.98 60.57 -69.24
C ILE A 16 -19.78 60.02 -70.00
N LEU A 17 -19.78 60.36 -71.29
CA LEU A 17 -18.88 60.03 -72.37
C LEU A 17 -17.53 60.74 -72.19
N GLY A 18 -16.41 60.04 -72.40
CA GLY A 18 -15.07 60.64 -72.44
C GLY A 18 -14.04 59.71 -73.07
N ILE A 19 -13.80 59.89 -74.37
CA ILE A 19 -12.82 59.17 -75.19
C ILE A 19 -11.41 59.64 -74.82
N ALA A 20 -10.46 58.74 -74.53
CA ALA A 20 -9.04 59.00 -74.77
C ALA A 20 -8.21 57.71 -74.83
N LEU A 21 -7.35 57.70 -75.85
CA LEU A 21 -6.37 56.74 -76.33
C LEU A 21 -5.70 55.79 -75.32
N SER A 22 -5.50 54.56 -75.82
CA SER A 22 -4.60 53.53 -75.32
C SER A 22 -3.13 53.97 -75.32
N LEU A 23 -2.48 53.88 -74.16
CA LEU A 23 -1.04 53.78 -73.99
C LEU A 23 -0.78 52.57 -73.09
N PRO A 24 0.12 51.62 -73.44
CA PRO A 24 0.46 50.54 -72.53
C PRO A 24 1.25 51.14 -71.36
N LEU A 25 0.75 51.01 -70.13
CA LEU A 25 1.56 51.22 -68.95
C LEU A 25 2.68 50.17 -68.96
N MET A 26 3.91 50.61 -69.23
CA MET A 26 5.09 49.90 -68.76
C MET A 26 5.03 49.90 -67.23
N VAL A 27 4.70 48.75 -66.65
CA VAL A 27 4.98 48.49 -65.24
C VAL A 27 6.49 48.39 -65.12
N SER A 28 7.11 49.50 -64.75
CA SER A 28 8.47 49.53 -64.21
C SER A 28 8.44 48.71 -62.93
N VAL A 29 8.85 47.45 -63.00
CA VAL A 29 9.34 46.73 -61.81
C VAL A 29 10.62 47.46 -61.42
N GLN A 30 10.53 48.37 -60.44
CA GLN A 30 11.72 48.69 -59.68
C GLN A 30 12.08 47.40 -58.97
N ALA A 31 13.18 46.76 -59.41
CA ALA A 31 13.84 45.79 -58.57
C ALA A 31 14.21 46.54 -57.29
N GLU A 32 13.54 46.22 -56.17
CA GLU A 32 14.02 46.57 -54.85
C GLU A 32 15.51 46.19 -54.80
N ALA A 33 16.38 47.13 -54.43
CA ALA A 33 17.76 46.84 -54.15
C ALA A 33 17.84 45.66 -53.16
N PRO A 34 18.80 44.73 -53.29
CA PRO A 34 18.97 43.68 -52.29
C PRO A 34 19.16 44.34 -50.93
N ILE A 35 18.28 44.02 -49.98
CA ILE A 35 18.34 44.45 -48.58
C ILE A 35 19.66 43.92 -47.97
N THR A 36 20.72 44.73 -48.05
CA THR A 36 22.03 44.45 -47.44
C THR A 36 22.32 45.39 -46.26
N SER A 37 21.30 46.02 -45.70
CA SER A 37 21.44 46.80 -44.46
C SER A 37 21.24 45.87 -43.26
N LEU A 38 22.31 45.61 -42.52
CA LEU A 38 22.27 44.89 -41.23
C LEU A 38 21.48 45.73 -40.22
N ASP A 39 20.26 45.31 -39.87
CA ASP A 39 19.37 46.03 -38.93
C ASP A 39 19.35 45.40 -37.53
N VAL A 40 20.37 44.59 -37.19
CA VAL A 40 20.46 43.90 -35.90
C VAL A 40 21.78 44.15 -35.19
N SER A 41 21.69 44.47 -33.90
CA SER A 41 22.83 44.63 -32.99
C SER A 41 23.06 43.37 -32.14
N PRO A 42 24.31 43.13 -31.68
CA PRO A 42 24.59 42.05 -30.72
C PRO A 42 23.78 42.24 -29.43
N PRO A 43 23.22 41.17 -28.83
CA PRO A 43 22.58 41.23 -27.51
C PRO A 43 23.55 41.57 -26.38
N VAL A 44 22.99 42.03 -25.26
CA VAL A 44 23.70 42.15 -23.99
C VAL A 44 23.46 40.88 -23.15
N LEU A 45 24.54 40.28 -22.66
CA LEU A 45 24.50 39.08 -21.82
C LEU A 45 24.02 39.45 -20.41
N LEU A 46 23.01 38.75 -19.89
CA LEU A 46 22.43 39.03 -18.57
C LEU A 46 22.74 37.92 -17.56
N ASN A 47 22.53 36.64 -17.90
CA ASN A 47 22.78 35.52 -17.02
C ASN A 47 23.24 34.26 -17.80
N PRO A 48 24.17 33.43 -17.28
CA PRO A 48 25.04 33.66 -16.12
C PRO A 48 25.94 34.88 -16.29
N VAL A 49 26.04 35.74 -15.27
CA VAL A 49 26.89 36.93 -15.29
C VAL A 49 28.38 36.56 -15.39
N GLN A 50 29.20 37.48 -15.89
CA GLN A 50 30.65 37.32 -16.00
C GLN A 50 31.28 36.86 -14.67
N GLY A 51 31.94 35.69 -14.70
CA GLY A 51 32.63 35.07 -13.55
C GLY A 51 31.72 34.36 -12.55
N ALA A 52 30.43 34.15 -12.84
CA ALA A 52 29.50 33.50 -11.92
C ALA A 52 29.89 32.04 -11.61
N THR A 53 29.57 31.56 -10.41
CA THR A 53 29.57 30.14 -10.07
C THR A 53 28.13 29.67 -9.89
N VAL A 54 27.71 28.65 -10.63
CA VAL A 54 26.35 28.09 -10.61
C VAL A 54 26.37 26.68 -10.02
N ALA A 55 25.43 26.39 -9.13
CA ALA A 55 25.26 25.08 -8.48
C ALA A 55 24.20 24.21 -9.17
N ASP A 56 23.99 24.43 -10.46
CA ASP A 56 23.01 23.74 -11.30
C ASP A 56 23.71 23.21 -12.56
N PHE A 57 23.50 21.93 -12.87
CA PHE A 57 24.01 21.29 -14.10
C PHE A 57 23.24 21.73 -15.36
N LYS A 58 22.16 22.50 -15.23
CA LYS A 58 21.35 23.07 -16.33
C LYS A 58 21.11 24.57 -16.10
N PRO A 59 22.17 25.38 -16.06
CA PRO A 59 22.02 26.81 -15.79
C PRO A 59 21.16 27.48 -16.86
N GLY A 60 20.32 28.42 -16.45
CA GLY A 60 19.56 29.27 -17.37
C GLY A 60 20.42 30.37 -17.97
N PHE A 61 20.34 30.54 -19.28
CA PHE A 61 20.96 31.61 -20.06
C PHE A 61 19.91 32.66 -20.40
N ASP A 62 20.26 33.94 -20.28
CA ASP A 62 19.38 35.08 -20.51
C ASP A 62 20.16 36.26 -21.10
N TRP A 63 19.59 36.92 -22.10
CA TRP A 63 20.17 38.07 -22.78
C TRP A 63 19.07 39.05 -23.21
N THR A 64 19.44 40.28 -23.57
CA THR A 64 18.44 41.28 -23.98
C THR A 64 17.73 40.91 -25.27
N ASP A 65 16.41 41.15 -25.31
CA ASP A 65 15.62 41.09 -26.55
C ASP A 65 16.18 42.00 -27.64
N ALA A 66 16.23 41.48 -28.86
CA ALA A 66 16.37 42.27 -30.05
C ALA A 66 14.98 42.80 -30.49
N GLY A 67 14.95 43.94 -31.19
CA GLY A 67 13.75 44.71 -31.51
C GLY A 67 12.63 44.02 -32.34
N PRO A 68 11.68 44.78 -32.91
CA PRO A 68 10.30 44.33 -33.07
C PRO A 68 9.93 43.35 -34.23
N SER A 69 10.84 42.66 -34.94
CA SER A 69 10.44 41.65 -35.97
C SER A 69 11.57 40.72 -36.43
N PRO A 70 11.22 39.48 -36.89
CA PRO A 70 11.61 38.22 -36.25
C PRO A 70 13.14 38.01 -36.15
N ILE A 71 13.60 37.69 -34.93
CA ILE A 71 15.02 37.78 -34.57
C ILE A 71 15.42 36.52 -33.79
N SER A 72 15.86 35.50 -34.51
CA SER A 72 16.40 34.32 -33.84
C SER A 72 17.80 34.60 -33.29
N TYR A 73 18.22 33.84 -32.30
CA TYR A 73 19.52 33.96 -31.68
C TYR A 73 20.36 32.74 -31.98
N THR A 74 21.66 32.92 -32.20
CA THR A 74 22.64 31.83 -32.11
C THR A 74 23.40 31.96 -30.79
N LEU A 75 23.10 31.10 -29.84
CA LEU A 75 23.81 30.97 -28.56
C LEU A 75 24.93 29.94 -28.70
N VAL A 76 26.15 30.30 -28.29
CA VAL A 76 27.30 29.40 -28.24
C VAL A 76 27.74 29.27 -26.79
N ILE A 77 27.81 28.04 -26.28
CA ILE A 77 28.28 27.69 -24.94
C ILE A 77 29.45 26.72 -25.11
N THR A 78 30.65 27.10 -24.68
CA THR A 78 31.86 26.29 -24.82
C THR A 78 32.38 25.94 -23.43
N GLY A 79 32.35 24.66 -23.11
CA GLY A 79 32.80 24.08 -21.85
C GLY A 79 34.14 23.35 -21.94
N PRO A 80 34.53 22.63 -20.88
CA PRO A 80 35.77 21.88 -20.82
C PRO A 80 35.78 20.64 -21.73
N VAL A 81 34.62 19.99 -21.94
CA VAL A 81 34.50 18.76 -22.74
C VAL A 81 33.38 18.81 -23.78
N GLU A 82 32.58 19.88 -23.77
CA GLU A 82 31.41 20.06 -24.62
C GLU A 82 31.37 21.46 -25.26
N THR A 83 30.71 21.56 -26.41
CA THR A 83 30.34 22.83 -27.02
C THR A 83 28.94 22.71 -27.58
N LEU A 84 28.06 23.62 -27.18
CA LEU A 84 26.67 23.68 -27.63
C LEU A 84 26.49 24.92 -28.49
N VAL A 85 25.88 24.74 -29.67
CA VAL A 85 25.44 25.82 -30.55
C VAL A 85 23.94 25.69 -30.71
N ILE A 86 23.20 26.66 -30.18
CA ILE A 86 21.75 26.62 -30.07
C ILE A 86 21.17 27.76 -30.92
N THR A 87 20.13 27.44 -31.70
CA THR A 87 19.30 28.45 -32.36
C THR A 87 17.95 28.49 -31.67
N THR A 88 17.52 29.67 -31.21
CA THR A 88 16.25 29.86 -30.50
C THR A 88 15.62 31.19 -30.91
N THR A 89 14.29 31.29 -30.83
CA THR A 89 13.55 32.55 -31.00
C THR A 89 13.34 33.29 -29.68
N GLU A 90 13.56 32.60 -28.56
CA GLU A 90 13.47 33.17 -27.22
C GLU A 90 14.80 33.86 -26.85
N SER A 91 14.74 34.92 -26.05
CA SER A 91 15.91 35.60 -25.47
C SER A 91 16.49 34.90 -24.24
N SER A 92 16.06 33.65 -24.00
CA SER A 92 16.55 32.81 -22.92
C SER A 92 16.67 31.36 -23.37
N PHE A 93 17.48 30.58 -22.65
CA PHE A 93 17.67 29.17 -22.90
C PHE A 93 18.04 28.39 -21.64
N THR A 94 17.41 27.24 -21.42
CA THR A 94 17.82 26.28 -20.37
C THR A 94 18.17 24.94 -21.01
N PRO A 95 19.39 24.41 -20.84
CA PRO A 95 19.78 23.11 -21.37
C PRO A 95 18.88 21.98 -20.84
N ILE A 96 18.45 21.09 -21.73
CA ILE A 96 17.74 19.86 -21.34
C ILE A 96 18.71 18.72 -20.97
N THR A 97 19.94 18.80 -21.44
CA THR A 97 21.05 17.90 -21.09
C THR A 97 21.90 18.54 -20.00
N TYR A 98 22.49 17.71 -19.15
CA TYR A 98 23.42 18.19 -18.13
C TYR A 98 24.72 18.68 -18.77
N LEU A 99 25.15 19.86 -18.36
CA LEU A 99 26.50 20.36 -18.60
C LEU A 99 27.42 19.81 -17.51
N SER A 100 28.67 19.56 -17.84
CA SER A 100 29.69 19.05 -16.92
C SER A 100 30.10 20.12 -15.90
N ASN A 101 30.68 19.70 -14.76
CA ASN A 101 31.34 20.65 -13.87
C ASN A 101 32.59 21.21 -14.55
N GLY A 102 32.80 22.52 -14.42
CA GLY A 102 33.97 23.19 -15.00
C GLY A 102 33.69 24.62 -15.45
N ILE A 103 34.67 25.22 -16.11
CA ILE A 103 34.62 26.59 -16.60
C ILE A 103 34.07 26.60 -18.02
N PHE A 104 33.09 27.46 -18.25
CA PHE A 104 32.44 27.68 -19.53
C PHE A 104 32.64 29.12 -19.99
N THR A 105 32.58 29.31 -21.30
CA THR A 105 32.39 30.60 -21.96
C THR A 105 31.07 30.58 -22.72
N TRP A 106 30.37 31.71 -22.79
CA TRP A 106 29.15 31.82 -23.58
C TRP A 106 29.01 33.19 -24.23
N THR A 107 28.40 33.19 -25.42
CA THR A 107 28.08 34.40 -26.17
C THR A 107 26.87 34.15 -27.08
N VAL A 108 26.19 35.21 -27.49
CA VAL A 108 25.02 35.14 -28.36
C VAL A 108 25.13 36.20 -29.46
N ARG A 109 24.53 35.92 -30.62
CA ARG A 109 24.30 36.89 -31.69
C ARG A 109 22.84 36.84 -32.14
N THR A 110 22.37 37.91 -32.75
CA THR A 110 21.03 38.02 -33.36
C THR A 110 21.10 37.70 -34.84
N ILE A 111 20.01 37.14 -35.35
CA ILE A 111 19.77 36.83 -36.76
C ILE A 111 18.44 37.45 -37.15
N ASP A 112 18.43 38.39 -38.09
CA ASP A 112 17.21 39.05 -38.54
C ASP A 112 16.31 38.15 -39.43
N ALA A 113 15.14 38.68 -39.82
CA ALA A 113 14.18 38.01 -40.70
C ALA A 113 14.78 37.56 -42.04
N ALA A 114 15.75 38.31 -42.54
CA ALA A 114 16.40 38.10 -43.82
C ALA A 114 17.60 37.13 -43.70
N GLY A 115 17.93 36.69 -42.48
CA GLY A 115 19.05 35.80 -42.20
C GLY A 115 20.39 36.50 -41.97
N ASN A 116 20.41 37.84 -41.90
CA ASN A 116 21.64 38.58 -41.59
C ASN A 116 21.98 38.43 -40.10
N ALA A 117 23.25 38.19 -39.81
CA ALA A 117 23.75 37.97 -38.45
C ALA A 117 24.48 39.19 -37.91
N SER A 118 24.21 39.57 -36.65
CA SER A 118 25.06 40.51 -35.92
C SER A 118 26.44 39.90 -35.62
N ALA A 119 27.37 40.72 -35.14
CA ALA A 119 28.52 40.22 -34.39
C ALA A 119 28.04 39.48 -33.12
N TYR A 120 28.87 38.59 -32.59
CA TYR A 120 28.65 38.01 -31.27
C TYR A 120 28.83 39.05 -30.18
N ALA A 121 28.08 38.91 -29.08
CA ALA A 121 28.28 39.70 -27.88
C ALA A 121 29.74 39.57 -27.40
N SER A 122 30.40 40.72 -27.17
CA SER A 122 31.81 40.79 -26.82
C SER A 122 32.02 41.71 -25.60
N PRO A 123 32.80 41.28 -24.59
CA PRO A 123 33.43 39.97 -24.48
C PRO A 123 32.41 38.85 -24.25
N ALA A 124 32.76 37.61 -24.62
CA ALA A 124 32.01 36.44 -24.17
C ALA A 124 32.07 36.35 -22.63
N PHE A 125 30.98 35.95 -22.00
CA PHE A 125 30.95 35.79 -20.56
C PHE A 125 31.49 34.43 -20.13
N THR A 126 32.21 34.38 -19.01
CA THR A 126 32.66 33.14 -18.37
C THR A 126 31.78 32.80 -17.18
N PHE A 127 31.57 31.52 -16.90
CA PHE A 127 30.95 31.04 -15.65
C PHE A 127 31.49 29.65 -15.29
N THR A 128 31.31 29.24 -14.04
CA THR A 128 31.76 27.93 -13.53
C THR A 128 30.57 27.12 -13.04
N ILE A 129 30.41 25.89 -13.52
CA ILE A 129 29.46 24.93 -12.96
C ILE A 129 30.16 24.15 -11.84
N GLN A 130 29.58 24.23 -10.64
CA GLN A 130 30.00 23.48 -9.46
C GLN A 130 28.75 22.91 -8.76
N ALA A 131 28.13 21.92 -9.40
CA ALA A 131 26.93 21.24 -8.91
C ALA A 131 27.25 19.83 -8.36
N THR A 132 26.40 19.37 -7.44
CA THR A 132 26.48 18.03 -6.83
C THR A 132 25.16 17.28 -7.02
N TRP A 133 25.23 15.99 -7.38
CA TRP A 133 24.06 15.13 -7.43
C TRP A 133 23.53 14.83 -6.02
N TYR A 134 22.23 15.00 -5.82
CA TYR A 134 21.53 14.48 -4.65
C TYR A 134 20.70 13.26 -5.06
N SER A 135 20.91 12.15 -4.36
CA SER A 135 20.07 10.95 -4.44
C SER A 135 19.20 10.88 -3.20
N TYR A 136 17.89 11.04 -3.36
CA TYR A 136 16.93 10.86 -2.27
C TYR A 136 16.38 9.44 -2.35
N LEU A 137 16.66 8.62 -1.32
CA LEU A 137 16.03 7.32 -1.14
C LEU A 137 14.71 7.50 -0.37
N PRO A 138 13.63 6.78 -0.73
CA PRO A 138 12.42 6.78 0.07
C PRO A 138 12.73 6.18 1.46
N LEU A 139 12.36 6.91 2.51
CA LEU A 139 12.37 6.38 3.86
C LEU A 139 11.18 5.45 4.04
N VAL A 140 11.43 4.14 4.13
CA VAL A 140 10.42 3.13 4.49
C VAL A 140 10.53 2.84 5.98
N LEU A 141 9.66 3.42 6.80
CA LEU A 141 9.52 3.08 8.21
C LEU A 141 8.51 1.93 8.35
N LYS A 142 8.96 0.75 8.79
CA LYS A 142 8.06 -0.29 9.32
C LYS A 142 7.84 0.03 10.80
N SER A 143 6.58 0.21 11.22
CA SER A 143 6.27 0.32 12.65
C SER A 143 6.90 -0.87 13.40
N PRO A 144 7.49 -0.66 14.60
CA PRO A 144 7.98 -1.78 15.39
C PRO A 144 6.84 -2.79 15.58
N PRO A 145 7.13 -4.10 15.50
CA PRO A 145 6.09 -5.10 15.70
C PRO A 145 5.43 -4.88 17.08
N PRO A 146 4.11 -5.08 17.19
CA PRO A 146 3.46 -5.00 18.49
C PRO A 146 4.13 -5.99 19.45
N VAL A 147 4.39 -5.57 20.69
CA VAL A 147 5.09 -6.38 21.71
C VAL A 147 4.08 -6.80 22.78
N CYS A 148 4.08 -8.07 23.15
CA CYS A 148 3.18 -8.57 24.17
C CYS A 148 3.59 -8.16 25.60
N PRO A 149 2.61 -7.96 26.50
CA PRO A 149 2.91 -7.71 27.91
C PRO A 149 3.72 -8.87 28.52
N VAL A 150 4.76 -8.54 29.28
CA VAL A 150 5.64 -9.52 29.96
C VAL A 150 5.28 -9.75 31.42
N THR A 151 4.33 -8.97 31.97
CA THR A 151 3.83 -9.09 33.34
C THR A 151 2.31 -9.02 33.35
N SER A 152 1.67 -9.72 34.29
CA SER A 152 0.23 -9.67 34.52
C SER A 152 -0.07 -9.92 36.00
N ASP A 153 -1.20 -9.39 36.47
CA ASP A 153 -1.77 -9.69 37.80
C ASP A 153 -2.87 -10.78 37.70
N ALA A 154 -3.15 -11.29 36.50
CA ALA A 154 -4.17 -12.31 36.30
C ALA A 154 -3.78 -13.65 36.94
N VAL A 155 -4.77 -14.34 37.51
CA VAL A 155 -4.57 -15.64 38.16
C VAL A 155 -5.35 -16.71 37.42
N TYR A 156 -4.67 -17.80 37.07
CA TYR A 156 -5.24 -18.94 36.37
C TYR A 156 -5.11 -20.20 37.22
N SER A 157 -5.88 -21.23 36.90
CA SER A 157 -5.89 -22.47 37.64
C SER A 157 -5.82 -23.66 36.71
N LEU A 158 -5.17 -24.71 37.20
CA LEU A 158 -5.14 -26.00 36.56
C LEU A 158 -6.38 -26.79 36.94
N ILE A 159 -6.88 -27.59 36.01
CA ILE A 159 -7.86 -28.64 36.28
C ILE A 159 -7.36 -29.99 35.73
N PRO A 160 -7.81 -31.11 36.30
CA PRO A 160 -7.53 -32.44 35.76
C PRO A 160 -8.11 -32.63 34.37
N VAL A 161 -7.34 -33.31 33.53
CA VAL A 161 -7.72 -33.71 32.17
C VAL A 161 -8.20 -35.16 32.20
N ASP A 162 -9.25 -35.45 31.44
CA ASP A 162 -9.75 -36.79 31.20
C ASP A 162 -8.99 -37.49 30.08
N GLY A 163 -8.75 -38.79 30.27
CA GLY A 163 -8.17 -39.65 29.25
C GLY A 163 -6.65 -39.50 29.15
N ASN A 164 -6.13 -39.80 27.96
CA ASN A 164 -4.69 -39.81 27.71
C ASN A 164 -4.20 -38.41 27.28
N PRO A 165 -2.94 -38.06 27.58
CA PRO A 165 -2.33 -36.85 27.03
C PRO A 165 -2.24 -36.91 25.51
N ALA A 166 -2.07 -35.75 24.88
CA ALA A 166 -1.71 -35.64 23.47
C ALA A 166 -0.50 -36.53 23.16
N ASN A 167 -0.54 -37.21 22.02
CA ASN A 167 0.44 -38.23 21.65
C ASN A 167 1.65 -37.69 20.86
N HIS A 168 1.72 -36.37 20.68
CA HIS A 168 2.86 -35.69 20.04
C HIS A 168 3.26 -34.47 20.87
N PRO A 169 4.52 -34.00 20.73
CA PRO A 169 4.95 -32.71 21.23
C PRO A 169 3.97 -31.61 20.80
N ASP A 170 3.56 -30.76 21.72
CA ASP A 170 2.53 -29.74 21.47
C ASP A 170 2.88 -28.80 20.31
N TYR A 171 4.13 -28.34 20.23
CA TYR A 171 4.66 -27.50 19.15
C TYR A 171 4.77 -28.21 17.79
N LEU A 172 4.63 -29.54 17.74
CA LEU A 172 4.60 -30.37 16.52
C LEU A 172 3.21 -30.98 16.26
N HIS A 173 2.20 -30.64 17.06
CA HIS A 173 0.88 -31.24 16.96
C HIS A 173 -0.03 -30.42 16.05
N GLY A 174 -0.19 -30.81 14.78
CA GLY A 174 -0.96 -30.03 13.79
C GLY A 174 -2.44 -29.80 14.14
N ASP A 175 -3.01 -30.62 15.01
CA ASP A 175 -4.36 -30.41 15.56
C ASP A 175 -4.44 -29.38 16.71
N LEU A 176 -3.34 -29.10 17.40
CA LEU A 176 -3.29 -28.15 18.52
C LEU A 176 -2.63 -26.82 18.10
N ASN A 177 -1.51 -26.90 17.38
CA ASN A 177 -0.80 -25.74 16.85
C ASN A 177 -1.25 -25.45 15.42
N LEU A 178 -2.20 -24.53 15.25
CA LEU A 178 -2.78 -24.20 13.94
C LEU A 178 -1.72 -23.67 12.96
N SER A 179 -0.64 -23.05 13.44
CA SER A 179 0.39 -22.49 12.56
C SER A 179 1.15 -23.56 11.79
N LEU A 180 1.19 -24.79 12.28
CA LEU A 180 1.77 -25.90 11.55
C LEU A 180 0.97 -26.21 10.29
N ARG A 181 -0.37 -26.24 10.40
CA ARG A 181 -1.25 -26.41 9.23
C ARG A 181 -1.08 -25.24 8.26
N GLY A 182 -1.12 -24.03 8.80
CA GLY A 182 -1.24 -22.81 7.99
C GLY A 182 -2.61 -22.69 7.33
N TYR A 183 -2.84 -21.53 6.72
CA TYR A 183 -4.11 -21.20 6.09
C TYR A 183 -3.90 -20.27 4.89
N ASN A 184 -4.81 -20.37 3.92
CA ASN A 184 -4.74 -19.68 2.64
C ASN A 184 -5.93 -18.74 2.47
N LEU A 185 -5.69 -17.53 1.98
CA LEU A 185 -6.75 -16.55 1.71
C LEU A 185 -7.79 -17.13 0.75
N THR A 186 -9.07 -16.81 0.96
CA THR A 186 -10.15 -17.24 0.07
C THR A 186 -11.13 -16.10 -0.20
N ALA A 187 -11.97 -16.25 -1.24
CA ALA A 187 -12.92 -15.23 -1.69
C ALA A 187 -14.30 -15.35 -1.02
N GLY A 188 -14.37 -15.94 0.18
CA GLY A 188 -15.60 -16.04 0.94
C GLY A 188 -16.11 -14.67 1.37
N GLU A 189 -17.43 -14.53 1.53
CA GLU A 189 -18.02 -13.27 1.96
C GLU A 189 -17.54 -12.85 3.37
N LEU A 190 -17.25 -11.55 3.54
CA LEU A 190 -16.81 -10.97 4.82
C LEU A 190 -18.00 -10.58 5.71
N ARG A 191 -18.94 -11.50 5.88
CA ARG A 191 -20.14 -11.34 6.72
C ARG A 191 -20.53 -12.67 7.37
N LEU A 192 -21.37 -12.59 8.40
CA LEU A 192 -22.04 -13.77 8.93
C LEU A 192 -22.94 -14.40 7.87
N VAL A 193 -23.01 -15.73 7.88
CA VAL A 193 -23.77 -16.52 6.91
C VAL A 193 -24.85 -17.32 7.62
N ASN A 194 -26.00 -17.44 6.96
CA ASN A 194 -27.11 -18.25 7.46
C ASN A 194 -26.97 -19.67 6.89
N TYR A 195 -26.90 -20.66 7.77
CA TYR A 195 -27.05 -22.07 7.42
C TYR A 195 -28.42 -22.58 7.88
N ASN A 196 -28.91 -23.63 7.23
CA ASN A 196 -30.10 -24.37 7.67
C ASN A 196 -29.70 -25.53 8.59
N GLY A 197 -30.68 -26.10 9.29
CA GLY A 197 -30.49 -27.26 10.16
C GLY A 197 -30.36 -26.90 11.63
N ASP A 198 -30.24 -27.95 12.46
CA ASP A 198 -30.27 -27.84 13.91
C ASP A 198 -29.08 -27.06 14.48
N THR A 199 -29.25 -26.53 15.68
CA THR A 199 -28.22 -25.80 16.45
C THR A 199 -27.99 -26.49 17.79
N ASP A 200 -26.77 -26.44 18.30
CA ASP A 200 -26.49 -26.78 19.70
C ASP A 200 -26.62 -25.51 20.58
N PRO A 201 -27.59 -25.44 21.50
CA PRO A 201 -27.77 -24.28 22.38
C PRO A 201 -26.63 -24.09 23.39
N VAL A 202 -25.75 -25.07 23.57
CA VAL A 202 -24.58 -24.97 24.46
C VAL A 202 -23.26 -24.91 23.70
N ALA A 203 -23.29 -24.65 22.39
CA ALA A 203 -22.10 -24.37 21.60
C ALA A 203 -21.41 -23.06 22.04
N PRO A 204 -20.08 -22.98 21.95
CA PRO A 204 -19.35 -21.76 22.22
C PRO A 204 -19.75 -20.63 21.26
N GLN A 205 -20.01 -19.44 21.81
CA GLN A 205 -20.43 -18.25 21.07
C GLN A 205 -19.27 -17.28 20.88
N LEU A 206 -18.88 -17.04 19.62
CA LEU A 206 -17.71 -16.24 19.25
C LEU A 206 -17.88 -14.74 19.55
N ALA A 207 -19.10 -14.26 19.72
CA ALA A 207 -19.34 -12.90 20.23
C ALA A 207 -18.73 -12.67 21.62
N GLY A 208 -18.59 -13.76 22.40
CA GLY A 208 -17.98 -13.78 23.72
C GLY A 208 -16.48 -13.58 23.75
N LEU A 209 -15.80 -13.54 22.59
CA LEU A 209 -14.39 -13.14 22.51
C LEU A 209 -14.15 -11.70 22.99
N PHE A 210 -15.21 -10.88 23.07
CA PHE A 210 -15.16 -9.45 23.31
C PHE A 210 -16.10 -9.04 24.44
N GLU A 211 -15.72 -8.00 25.20
CA GLU A 211 -16.56 -7.40 26.23
C GLU A 211 -16.84 -5.92 25.89
N PRO A 212 -18.11 -5.46 25.83
CA PRO A 212 -19.31 -6.29 25.81
C PRO A 212 -19.33 -7.19 24.56
N ASN A 213 -20.07 -8.31 24.66
CA ASN A 213 -20.29 -9.22 23.54
C ASN A 213 -20.64 -8.42 22.26
N LYS A 214 -19.94 -8.73 21.16
CA LYS A 214 -20.17 -8.06 19.87
C LYS A 214 -19.72 -8.89 18.68
N PHE A 215 -20.29 -8.58 17.52
CA PHE A 215 -19.69 -8.92 16.22
C PHE A 215 -18.87 -7.71 15.73
N PRO A 216 -17.53 -7.76 15.75
CA PRO A 216 -16.70 -6.61 15.38
C PRO A 216 -16.57 -6.42 13.86
N GLY A 217 -17.07 -7.36 13.06
CA GLY A 217 -16.85 -7.41 11.62
C GLY A 217 -15.63 -8.27 11.24
N ILE A 218 -15.65 -8.78 10.01
CA ILE A 218 -14.61 -9.64 9.44
C ILE A 218 -13.68 -8.80 8.55
N ASN A 219 -12.37 -8.97 8.67
CA ASN A 219 -11.38 -8.30 7.82
C ASN A 219 -10.92 -9.18 6.65
N ALA A 220 -10.70 -10.47 6.89
CA ALA A 220 -10.36 -11.45 5.87
C ALA A 220 -10.86 -12.86 6.23
N VAL A 221 -10.95 -13.74 5.23
CA VAL A 221 -11.36 -15.14 5.39
C VAL A 221 -10.40 -16.09 4.69
N TYR A 222 -10.25 -17.28 5.24
CA TYR A 222 -9.21 -18.22 4.87
C TYR A 222 -9.72 -19.67 4.91
N ARG A 223 -8.94 -20.54 4.25
CA ARG A 223 -9.05 -22.00 4.32
C ARG A 223 -7.80 -22.55 5.00
N VAL A 224 -8.00 -23.21 6.13
CA VAL A 224 -6.98 -23.97 6.86
C VAL A 224 -6.58 -25.16 6.00
N ASN A 225 -5.31 -25.53 6.04
CA ASN A 225 -4.84 -26.72 5.35
C ASN A 225 -5.28 -28.00 6.06
N ASN A 226 -5.54 -29.05 5.27
CA ASN A 226 -5.64 -30.39 5.81
C ASN A 226 -4.33 -30.79 6.52
N TRP A 227 -4.39 -31.83 7.33
CA TRP A 227 -3.21 -32.39 7.98
C TRP A 227 -3.14 -33.86 7.68
N ASP A 228 -1.99 -34.30 7.18
CA ASP A 228 -1.71 -35.69 6.90
C ASP A 228 -0.81 -36.26 7.98
N TRP A 229 -1.39 -37.08 8.86
CA TRP A 229 -0.64 -37.78 9.92
C TRP A 229 0.25 -38.90 9.39
N ALA A 230 0.03 -39.38 8.16
CA ALA A 230 0.91 -40.37 7.53
C ALA A 230 2.18 -39.72 6.94
N CYS A 231 2.22 -38.40 6.86
CA CYS A 231 3.32 -37.63 6.30
C CYS A 231 4.41 -37.35 7.36
N GLY A 232 5.39 -38.26 7.46
CA GLY A 232 6.50 -38.12 8.41
C GLY A 232 6.11 -38.34 9.87
N THR A 233 7.07 -38.18 10.79
CA THR A 233 6.89 -38.57 12.20
C THR A 233 5.80 -37.78 12.94
N HIS A 234 5.59 -36.52 12.57
CA HIS A 234 4.65 -35.62 13.25
C HIS A 234 3.49 -35.16 12.34
N GLY A 235 3.39 -35.69 11.12
CA GLY A 235 2.48 -35.21 10.10
C GLY A 235 2.97 -33.97 9.36
N CYS A 236 2.25 -33.59 8.32
CA CYS A 236 2.53 -32.38 7.55
C CYS A 236 1.26 -31.72 6.97
N PRO A 237 1.33 -30.44 6.54
CA PRO A 237 0.23 -29.77 5.86
C PRO A 237 -0.13 -30.42 4.53
N GLY A 238 -1.42 -30.65 4.32
CA GLY A 238 -1.99 -31.02 3.03
C GLY A 238 -2.55 -29.82 2.27
N LEU A 239 -3.40 -30.09 1.27
CA LEU A 239 -4.11 -29.05 0.52
C LEU A 239 -5.13 -28.30 1.41
N PRO A 240 -5.51 -27.05 1.04
CA PRO A 240 -6.57 -26.30 1.73
C PRO A 240 -7.87 -27.08 1.83
N ILE A 241 -8.54 -27.00 2.98
CA ILE A 241 -9.89 -27.53 3.17
C ILE A 241 -10.85 -26.79 2.23
N THR A 242 -11.59 -27.54 1.42
CA THR A 242 -12.49 -26.98 0.39
C THR A 242 -13.95 -26.90 0.84
N ASN A 243 -14.31 -27.64 1.89
CA ASN A 243 -15.64 -27.64 2.48
C ASN A 243 -15.52 -27.67 4.02
N PRO A 244 -15.99 -26.64 4.74
CA PRO A 244 -16.65 -25.43 4.23
C PRO A 244 -15.68 -24.50 3.47
N ALA A 245 -16.25 -23.56 2.71
CA ALA A 245 -15.47 -22.65 1.86
C ALA A 245 -14.61 -21.66 2.66
N VAL A 246 -14.92 -21.43 3.94
CA VAL A 246 -14.15 -20.67 4.92
C VAL A 246 -14.04 -21.52 6.16
N THR A 247 -12.84 -21.65 6.73
CA THR A 247 -12.59 -22.40 7.98
C THR A 247 -11.81 -21.60 9.02
N PHE A 248 -11.35 -20.40 8.66
CA PHE A 248 -10.68 -19.46 9.54
C PHE A 248 -11.01 -18.04 9.06
N MET A 249 -11.18 -17.10 9.98
CA MET A 249 -11.47 -15.71 9.67
C MET A 249 -10.72 -14.77 10.60
N SER A 250 -10.39 -13.58 10.11
CA SER A 250 -9.91 -12.51 10.96
C SER A 250 -11.03 -11.56 11.37
N LEU A 251 -11.10 -11.26 12.66
CA LEU A 251 -12.08 -10.37 13.28
C LEU A 251 -11.39 -9.06 13.65
N LYS A 252 -12.07 -7.93 13.44
CA LYS A 252 -11.52 -6.60 13.75
C LYS A 252 -11.32 -6.41 15.25
N THR A 253 -10.22 -5.80 15.65
CA THR A 253 -9.88 -5.47 17.04
C THR A 253 -9.14 -4.15 17.13
N THR A 254 -8.96 -3.63 18.34
CA THR A 254 -7.96 -2.59 18.63
C THR A 254 -6.80 -3.25 19.36
N PRO A 255 -5.53 -2.97 19.01
CA PRO A 255 -4.39 -3.50 19.76
C PRO A 255 -4.52 -3.19 21.25
N GLY A 256 -4.34 -4.19 22.10
CA GLY A 256 -4.51 -4.09 23.55
C GLY A 256 -5.93 -4.33 24.07
N ASP A 257 -6.95 -4.46 23.21
CA ASP A 257 -8.29 -4.86 23.64
C ASP A 257 -8.24 -6.23 24.35
N PRO A 258 -8.93 -6.41 25.50
CA PRO A 258 -8.97 -7.71 26.17
C PRO A 258 -9.68 -8.74 25.30
N ILE A 259 -9.12 -9.95 25.24
CA ILE A 259 -9.68 -11.11 24.55
C ILE A 259 -10.05 -12.16 25.58
N TYR A 260 -11.23 -12.74 25.40
CA TYR A 260 -11.81 -13.77 26.26
C TYR A 260 -11.97 -15.08 25.51
N ILE A 261 -12.44 -16.12 26.19
CA ILE A 261 -12.89 -17.33 25.50
C ILE A 261 -14.24 -17.08 24.83
N PRO A 262 -14.55 -17.74 23.71
CA PRO A 262 -15.94 -17.79 23.24
C PRO A 262 -16.85 -18.31 24.35
N GLU A 263 -17.95 -17.59 24.59
CA GLU A 263 -18.78 -17.81 25.76
C GLU A 263 -19.54 -19.14 25.66
N ARG A 264 -19.68 -19.81 26.80
CA ARG A 264 -20.47 -21.03 26.88
C ARG A 264 -21.20 -21.15 28.22
N SER A 265 -22.38 -21.77 28.19
CA SER A 265 -23.20 -22.03 29.39
C SER A 265 -22.83 -23.31 30.14
N ALA A 266 -22.36 -24.36 29.46
CA ALA A 266 -22.01 -25.65 30.08
C ALA A 266 -20.63 -25.63 30.75
N ASP A 267 -20.52 -26.23 31.94
CA ASP A 267 -19.26 -26.40 32.69
C ASP A 267 -18.52 -27.67 32.24
N ILE A 268 -17.18 -27.62 32.31
CA ILE A 268 -16.34 -28.79 31.98
C ILE A 268 -15.83 -29.54 33.24
N TYR A 269 -15.71 -28.88 34.40
CA TYR A 269 -15.18 -29.49 35.65
C TYR A 269 -15.93 -29.10 36.94
N GLY A 270 -16.76 -28.04 36.90
CA GLY A 270 -17.24 -27.33 38.09
C GLY A 270 -16.39 -26.09 38.41
N GLY A 271 -16.89 -25.18 39.24
CA GLY A 271 -16.19 -23.92 39.56
C GLY A 271 -16.23 -22.86 38.46
N GLY A 272 -17.11 -23.02 37.46
CA GLY A 272 -17.35 -22.07 36.37
C GLY A 272 -16.43 -22.22 35.16
N TYR A 273 -15.57 -23.26 35.11
CA TYR A 273 -14.66 -23.49 33.99
C TYR A 273 -15.41 -23.96 32.75
N ARG A 274 -15.15 -23.28 31.62
CA ARG A 274 -15.84 -23.50 30.33
C ARG A 274 -14.92 -24.04 29.25
N ALA A 275 -13.64 -23.68 29.29
CA ALA A 275 -12.65 -24.09 28.30
C ALA A 275 -11.34 -24.55 28.95
N LEU A 276 -10.72 -25.57 28.36
CA LEU A 276 -9.39 -26.09 28.69
C LEU A 276 -8.38 -25.55 27.67
N VAL A 277 -7.21 -25.11 28.11
CA VAL A 277 -6.12 -24.66 27.24
C VAL A 277 -5.31 -25.87 26.79
N LEU A 278 -5.47 -26.25 25.51
CA LEU A 278 -4.72 -27.35 24.92
C LEU A 278 -3.36 -26.91 24.39
N TYR A 279 -3.22 -25.66 24.00
CA TYR A 279 -1.96 -25.13 23.48
C TYR A 279 -1.89 -23.63 23.67
N ALA A 280 -0.72 -23.11 24.03
CA ALA A 280 -0.47 -21.68 24.13
C ALA A 280 0.98 -21.36 23.77
N GLU A 281 1.16 -20.34 22.94
CA GLU A 281 2.40 -19.61 22.74
C GLU A 281 2.11 -18.12 22.96
N GLU A 282 3.14 -17.27 22.88
CA GLU A 282 3.00 -15.82 23.07
C GLU A 282 1.86 -15.22 22.23
N GLN A 283 1.67 -15.70 20.99
CA GLN A 283 0.76 -15.07 20.02
C GLN A 283 -0.43 -15.92 19.54
N ARG A 284 -0.66 -17.08 20.19
CA ARG A 284 -1.73 -18.00 19.82
C ARG A 284 -2.14 -18.92 20.95
N ILE A 285 -3.39 -19.36 20.92
CA ILE A 285 -3.94 -20.29 21.89
C ILE A 285 -4.96 -21.21 21.23
N THR A 286 -5.02 -22.45 21.69
CA THR A 286 -6.06 -23.42 21.31
C THR A 286 -6.82 -23.86 22.54
N LEU A 287 -8.14 -23.76 22.44
CA LEU A 287 -9.10 -24.03 23.50
C LEU A 287 -9.92 -25.26 23.15
N SER A 288 -10.21 -26.09 24.15
CA SER A 288 -11.20 -27.17 24.07
C SER A 288 -12.35 -26.92 25.03
N TYR A 289 -13.56 -27.23 24.60
CA TYR A 289 -14.78 -27.13 25.41
C TYR A 289 -15.17 -28.47 26.05
N ILE A 290 -14.18 -29.35 26.22
CA ILE A 290 -14.23 -30.56 27.03
C ILE A 290 -12.92 -30.68 27.81
N ARG A 291 -12.80 -31.67 28.69
CA ARG A 291 -11.59 -31.90 29.49
C ARG A 291 -10.61 -32.91 28.90
N GLN A 292 -10.66 -33.20 27.60
CA GLN A 292 -9.74 -34.13 26.98
C GLN A 292 -8.63 -33.37 26.23
N ASP A 293 -7.39 -33.87 26.27
CA ASP A 293 -6.23 -33.28 25.59
C ASP A 293 -6.23 -33.57 24.08
N THR A 294 -7.34 -33.25 23.43
CA THR A 294 -7.59 -33.49 22.01
C THR A 294 -8.71 -32.56 21.51
N VAL A 295 -8.69 -32.33 20.19
CA VAL A 295 -9.74 -31.61 19.45
C VAL A 295 -10.66 -32.57 18.70
N ALA A 296 -10.45 -33.89 18.82
CA ALA A 296 -11.25 -34.91 18.13
C ALA A 296 -12.69 -35.01 18.66
N PHE A 297 -12.97 -34.46 19.83
CA PHE A 297 -14.28 -34.49 20.48
C PHE A 297 -14.68 -33.09 20.96
N GLY A 298 -15.98 -32.86 21.06
CA GLY A 298 -16.52 -31.57 21.46
C GLY A 298 -16.12 -30.43 20.52
N TYR A 299 -16.22 -29.21 21.02
CA TYR A 299 -15.79 -28.02 20.30
C TYR A 299 -14.35 -27.65 20.65
N ALA A 300 -13.61 -27.18 19.67
CA ALA A 300 -12.31 -26.55 19.88
C ALA A 300 -12.22 -25.23 19.11
N VAL A 301 -11.48 -24.27 19.65
CA VAL A 301 -11.30 -22.96 19.05
C VAL A 301 -9.82 -22.63 19.01
N HIS A 302 -9.34 -22.25 17.84
CA HIS A 302 -7.99 -21.73 17.64
C HIS A 302 -8.07 -20.21 17.54
N ILE A 303 -7.23 -19.51 18.29
CA ILE A 303 -7.14 -18.05 18.28
C ILE A 303 -5.69 -17.66 17.97
N GLU A 304 -5.50 -16.83 16.95
CA GLU A 304 -4.20 -16.35 16.47
C GLU A 304 -4.14 -14.83 16.58
N ASN A 305 -2.92 -14.26 16.53
CA ASN A 305 -2.68 -12.81 16.51
C ASN A 305 -3.20 -12.09 17.77
N ILE A 306 -3.01 -12.74 18.91
CA ILE A 306 -3.27 -12.21 20.24
C ILE A 306 -1.94 -12.05 20.99
N CYS A 307 -1.98 -11.45 22.17
CA CYS A 307 -0.97 -11.61 23.20
C CYS A 307 -1.58 -12.46 24.30
N VAL A 308 -1.19 -13.72 24.39
CA VAL A 308 -1.62 -14.58 25.50
C VAL A 308 -1.09 -13.99 26.79
N ASP A 309 -1.94 -13.93 27.82
CA ASP A 309 -1.53 -13.40 29.12
C ASP A 309 -0.28 -14.13 29.64
N PRO A 310 0.76 -13.41 30.10
CA PRO A 310 2.03 -14.04 30.46
C PRO A 310 1.91 -15.01 31.65
N ASN A 311 0.96 -14.81 32.57
CA ASN A 311 0.72 -15.76 33.67
C ASN A 311 -0.01 -17.01 33.18
N LEU A 312 -0.91 -16.89 32.21
CA LEU A 312 -1.56 -18.03 31.56
C LEU A 312 -0.56 -18.86 30.77
N LEU A 313 0.29 -18.19 29.98
CA LEU A 313 1.33 -18.83 29.18
C LEU A 313 2.34 -19.55 30.08
N ALA A 314 2.81 -18.90 31.14
CA ALA A 314 3.70 -19.53 32.12
C ALA A 314 3.06 -20.75 32.79
N LEU A 315 1.77 -20.66 33.16
CA LEU A 315 1.05 -21.79 33.73
C LEU A 315 0.92 -22.94 32.74
N TYR A 316 0.59 -22.68 31.47
CA TYR A 316 0.56 -23.69 30.41
C TYR A 316 1.93 -24.36 30.23
N GLN A 317 3.00 -23.57 30.09
CA GLN A 317 4.37 -24.06 29.90
C GLN A 317 4.85 -24.90 31.08
N SER A 318 4.40 -24.63 32.30
CA SER A 318 4.69 -25.49 33.47
C SER A 318 4.12 -26.90 33.36
N ARG A 319 3.20 -27.14 32.41
CA ARG A 319 2.56 -28.45 32.12
C ARG A 319 3.12 -29.12 30.87
N VAL A 320 4.14 -28.54 30.26
CA VAL A 320 4.82 -29.04 29.06
C VAL A 320 6.29 -29.28 29.41
N LYS A 321 6.78 -30.47 29.08
CA LYS A 321 8.20 -30.85 29.24
C LYS A 321 9.05 -30.19 28.16
N ALA A 322 10.37 -30.22 28.33
CA ALA A 322 11.30 -29.71 27.33
C ALA A 322 11.20 -30.40 25.95
N ASP A 323 10.69 -31.63 25.90
CA ASP A 323 10.43 -32.36 24.65
C ASP A 323 9.05 -32.06 24.03
N GLY A 324 8.25 -31.17 24.65
CA GLY A 324 6.90 -30.80 24.23
C GLY A 324 5.79 -31.73 24.72
N MET A 325 6.12 -32.81 25.44
CA MET A 325 5.13 -33.75 25.98
C MET A 325 4.54 -33.26 27.31
N ARG A 326 3.38 -33.78 27.70
CA ARG A 326 2.70 -33.38 28.95
C ARG A 326 3.42 -33.83 30.22
N VAL A 327 3.30 -33.03 31.27
CA VAL A 327 3.74 -33.33 32.65
C VAL A 327 2.62 -34.05 33.42
N GLU A 328 2.98 -35.11 34.14
CA GLU A 328 2.06 -35.83 35.04
C GLU A 328 2.05 -35.22 36.46
N PRO A 329 0.93 -35.26 37.21
CA PRO A 329 -0.40 -35.72 36.77
C PRO A 329 -1.00 -34.80 35.69
N LEU A 330 -1.72 -35.36 34.72
CA LEU A 330 -2.27 -34.59 33.60
C LEU A 330 -3.28 -33.53 34.05
N ASN A 331 -2.81 -32.28 34.06
CA ASN A 331 -3.59 -31.10 34.39
C ASN A 331 -3.20 -29.99 33.43
N LEU A 332 -4.19 -29.24 32.94
CA LEU A 332 -3.99 -28.10 32.04
C LEU A 332 -4.76 -26.88 32.54
N PRO A 333 -4.37 -25.65 32.14
CA PRO A 333 -5.08 -24.43 32.51
C PRO A 333 -6.53 -24.46 32.00
N ALA A 334 -7.45 -23.91 32.78
CA ALA A 334 -8.83 -23.72 32.34
C ALA A 334 -9.34 -22.30 32.63
N LEU A 335 -10.31 -21.89 31.81
CA LEU A 335 -10.79 -20.51 31.71
C LEU A 335 -12.31 -20.41 31.92
N ARG A 336 -12.76 -19.24 32.37
CA ARG A 336 -14.17 -18.86 32.57
C ARG A 336 -14.57 -17.79 31.52
N ASN A 337 -15.86 -17.62 31.24
CA ASN A 337 -16.36 -16.65 30.23
C ASN A 337 -15.78 -15.23 30.40
N ASN A 338 -15.77 -14.71 31.64
CA ASN A 338 -15.34 -13.33 31.91
C ASN A 338 -13.88 -13.24 32.41
N GLN A 339 -13.09 -14.28 32.14
CA GLN A 339 -11.67 -14.30 32.47
C GLN A 339 -10.88 -14.06 31.18
N ALA A 340 -10.27 -12.88 31.05
CA ALA A 340 -9.45 -12.56 29.90
C ALA A 340 -8.34 -13.62 29.75
N LEU A 341 -8.08 -14.05 28.52
CA LEU A 341 -6.98 -14.96 28.19
C LEU A 341 -5.75 -14.22 27.69
N GLY A 342 -5.88 -12.92 27.43
CA GLY A 342 -4.88 -12.10 26.77
C GLY A 342 -5.47 -10.82 26.19
N THR A 343 -4.75 -10.20 25.27
CA THR A 343 -5.16 -8.99 24.55
C THR A 343 -4.99 -9.16 23.03
N ALA A 344 -5.61 -8.32 22.22
CA ALA A 344 -5.38 -8.29 20.79
C ALA A 344 -3.97 -7.78 20.48
N LEU A 345 -3.19 -8.50 19.69
CA LEU A 345 -1.85 -8.06 19.28
C LEU A 345 -1.92 -6.88 18.30
N SER A 346 -2.96 -6.88 17.45
CA SER A 346 -3.07 -5.98 16.31
C SER A 346 -4.50 -5.48 16.09
N THR A 347 -4.75 -4.86 14.93
CA THR A 347 -6.09 -4.43 14.50
C THR A 347 -7.01 -5.58 14.08
N GLU A 348 -6.52 -6.82 14.11
CA GLU A 348 -7.33 -8.03 13.94
C GLU A 348 -6.83 -9.19 14.80
N ILE A 349 -7.71 -10.13 15.11
CA ILE A 349 -7.39 -11.47 15.64
C ILE A 349 -7.88 -12.53 14.67
N GLY A 350 -7.26 -13.69 14.66
CA GLY A 350 -7.69 -14.84 13.85
C GLY A 350 -8.48 -15.85 14.66
N VAL A 351 -9.53 -16.43 14.09
CA VAL A 351 -10.31 -17.50 14.74
C VAL A 351 -10.69 -18.63 13.78
N ALA A 352 -10.52 -19.87 14.23
CA ALA A 352 -11.12 -21.06 13.65
C ALA A 352 -11.85 -21.86 14.73
N ILE A 353 -12.94 -22.52 14.34
CA ILE A 353 -13.71 -23.41 15.23
C ILE A 353 -13.77 -24.81 14.63
N ARG A 354 -13.68 -25.81 15.51
CA ARG A 354 -13.84 -27.23 15.17
C ARG A 354 -15.00 -27.82 15.94
N ASP A 355 -15.70 -28.74 15.29
CA ASP A 355 -16.70 -29.63 15.90
C ASP A 355 -16.25 -31.07 15.69
N ARG A 356 -15.91 -31.75 16.78
CA ARG A 356 -15.43 -33.15 16.79
C ARG A 356 -14.32 -33.41 15.76
N GLY A 357 -13.35 -32.51 15.73
CA GLY A 357 -12.19 -32.58 14.85
C GLY A 357 -12.43 -32.05 13.43
N ALA A 358 -13.65 -31.77 12.99
CA ALA A 358 -13.87 -31.12 11.69
C ALA A 358 -13.77 -29.60 11.82
N PHE A 359 -13.04 -28.92 10.92
CA PHE A 359 -13.11 -27.45 10.84
C PHE A 359 -14.46 -27.02 10.28
N MET A 360 -15.10 -26.07 10.94
CA MET A 360 -16.42 -25.54 10.58
C MET A 360 -16.29 -24.15 9.97
N ASP A 361 -17.39 -23.63 9.42
CA ASP A 361 -17.43 -22.23 8.97
C ASP A 361 -17.63 -21.33 10.19
N PRO A 362 -16.62 -20.55 10.61
CA PRO A 362 -16.71 -19.73 11.82
C PRO A 362 -17.68 -18.56 11.66
N ARG A 363 -18.22 -18.33 10.45
CA ARG A 363 -19.20 -17.28 10.15
C ARG A 363 -20.65 -17.73 10.35
N SER A 364 -20.89 -19.01 10.69
CA SER A 364 -22.25 -19.53 10.85
C SER A 364 -22.99 -18.78 11.95
N ARG A 365 -24.04 -18.04 11.56
CA ARG A 365 -24.84 -17.24 12.49
C ARG A 365 -25.53 -18.10 13.52
N LYS A 366 -26.17 -19.19 13.07
CA LYS A 366 -26.99 -20.04 13.93
C LYS A 366 -26.17 -20.79 14.98
N ASP A 367 -24.92 -21.11 14.65
CA ASP A 367 -24.08 -21.97 15.48
C ASP A 367 -23.24 -21.15 16.46
N TRP A 368 -22.58 -20.08 16.00
CA TRP A 368 -21.53 -19.40 16.77
C TRP A 368 -21.81 -17.92 17.09
N TRP A 369 -22.86 -17.34 16.53
CA TRP A 369 -23.17 -15.91 16.64
C TRP A 369 -24.63 -15.65 16.98
N GLN A 370 -25.17 -16.40 17.95
CA GLN A 370 -26.56 -16.22 18.37
C GLN A 370 -26.79 -14.77 18.85
N GLY A 371 -27.76 -14.09 18.23
CA GLY A 371 -28.08 -12.68 18.51
C GLY A 371 -27.45 -11.64 17.58
N TYR A 372 -26.65 -12.02 16.57
CA TYR A 372 -25.98 -11.11 15.60
C TYR A 372 -26.33 -11.41 14.14
#